data_AF-A0A2D6Y973-F1
#
_entry.id   AF-A0A2D6Y973-F1
#
_cell.length_a   1.000
_cell.length_b   1.000
_cell.length_c   1.000
_cell.angle_alpha   90.00
_cell.angle_beta   90.00
_cell.angle_gamma   90.00
#
_symmetry.space_group_name_H-M   'P 1'
#
loop_
_entity.id
_entity.type
_entity.pdbx_description
1 polymer ?
#
loop_
_entity_poly.entity_id
_entity_poly.type
_entity_poly.pdbx_seq_one_letter_code
_entity_poly.pdbx_strand_id
1 'polypeptide(L)' 'MKTTVAIQGIKGSFHDEVAQQYFGNHVEILPCDSFDQLVQSVVDGKCHQA' A
#
# COMPACT_ATOMS: atom_id res chain seq x y z
N MET A 1 7.63 -13.32 -6.29
CA MET A 1 6.60 -12.28 -6.42
C MET A 1 6.93 -11.17 -5.45
N LYS A 2 6.78 -9.89 -5.83
CA LYS A 2 6.93 -8.78 -4.87
C LYS A 2 5.68 -8.72 -3.99
N THR A 3 5.85 -8.44 -2.71
CA THR A 3 4.73 -8.29 -1.78
C THR A 3 4.01 -6.98 -2.09
N THR A 4 2.69 -7.01 -2.23
CA THR A 4 1.89 -5.80 -2.44
C THR A 4 1.48 -5.20 -1.10
N VAL A 5 1.78 -3.90 -0.91
CA VAL A 5 1.44 -3.12 0.28
C VAL A 5 0.43 -2.05 -0.14
N ALA A 6 -0.76 -2.03 0.46
CA ALA A 6 -1.71 -0.96 0.24
C ALA A 6 -1.37 0.28 1.07
N ILE A 7 -1.59 1.47 0.53
CA ILE A 7 -1.48 2.74 1.27
C ILE A 7 -2.72 3.58 1.03
N GLN A 8 -3.07 4.44 1.99
CA GLN A 8 -4.08 5.45 1.76
C GLN A 8 -3.42 6.69 1.15
N GLY A 9 -3.95 7.18 0.04
CA GLY A 9 -3.41 8.31 -0.71
C GLY A 9 -2.69 7.89 -1.99
N ILE A 10 -1.85 8.79 -2.49
CA ILE A 10 -1.21 8.69 -3.80
C ILE A 10 0.32 8.55 -3.69
N LYS A 11 0.97 8.26 -4.81
CA LYS A 11 2.43 8.32 -4.93
C LYS A 11 2.94 9.73 -4.56
N GLY A 12 3.99 9.79 -3.75
CA GLY A 12 4.56 11.02 -3.20
C GLY A 12 3.85 11.55 -1.96
N SER A 13 2.82 10.86 -1.45
CA SER A 13 2.26 11.14 -0.13
C SER A 13 3.19 10.67 1.00
N PHE A 14 2.91 11.10 2.23
CA PHE A 14 3.64 10.61 3.40
C PHE A 14 3.55 9.09 3.58
N HIS A 15 2.41 8.48 3.25
CA HIS A 15 2.28 7.02 3.33
C HIS A 15 3.13 6.31 2.26
N ASP A 16 3.24 6.87 1.05
CA ASP A 16 4.14 6.34 0.01
C ASP A 16 5.60 6.46 0.43
N GLU A 17 5.99 7.61 0.98
CA GLU A 17 7.36 7.84 1.45
C GLU A 17 7.74 6.87 2.57
N VAL A 18 6.88 6.72 3.60
CA VAL A 18 7.13 5.79 4.71
C VAL A 18 7.18 4.35 4.23
N ALA A 19 6.28 3.94 3.32
CA ALA A 19 6.30 2.60 2.76
C ALA A 19 7.59 2.32 1.97
N GLN A 20 8.05 3.28 1.16
CA GLN A 20 9.32 3.16 0.46
C GLN A 20 10.53 3.13 1.41
N GLN A 21 10.54 3.94 2.46
CA GLN A 21 11.63 3.94 3.45
C GLN A 21 11.68 2.63 4.25
N TYR A 22 10.52 2.06 4.60
CA TYR A 22 10.44 0.85 5.42
C TYR A 22 10.69 -0.43 4.62
N PHE A 23 10.06 -0.57 3.45
CA PHE A 23 10.12 -1.80 2.64
C PHE A 23 11.17 -1.75 1.52
N GLY A 24 11.60 -0.55 1.11
CA GLY A 24 12.47 -0.35 -0.04
C GLY A 24 11.84 -0.84 -1.35
N ASN A 25 12.67 -1.23 -2.31
CA ASN A 25 12.25 -1.65 -3.65
C ASN A 25 11.66 -3.08 -3.72
N HIS A 26 11.41 -3.72 -2.56
CA HIS A 26 10.96 -5.11 -2.46
C HIS A 26 9.44 -5.27 -2.54
N VAL A 27 8.70 -4.16 -2.47
CA VAL A 27 7.23 -4.15 -2.48
C VAL A 27 6.67 -3.40 -3.68
N GLU A 28 5.43 -3.71 -4.02
CA GLU A 28 4.61 -2.92 -4.93
C GLU A 28 3.57 -2.15 -4.11
N ILE A 29 3.43 -0.86 -4.38
CA ILE A 29 2.49 0.01 -3.66
C ILE A 29 1.12 0.00 -4.36
N LEU A 30 0.07 -0.30 -3.60
CA LEU A 30 -1.33 -0.21 -4.03
C LEU A 30 -1.98 1.03 -3.39
N PRO A 31 -2.07 2.17 -4.09
CA PRO A 31 -2.74 3.36 -3.57
C PRO A 31 -4.26 3.16 -3.49
N CYS A 32 -4.86 3.69 -2.43
CA CYS A 32 -6.30 3.67 -2.15
C CYS A 32 -6.80 5.08 -1.81
N ASP A 33 -8.00 5.45 -2.28
CA ASP A 33 -8.50 6.82 -2.10
C ASP A 33 -8.97 7.08 -0.65
N SER A 34 -9.44 6.04 0.04
CA SER A 34 -9.91 6.11 1.43
C SER A 34 -9.39 4.93 2.26
N PHE A 35 -9.47 5.07 3.58
CA PHE A 35 -9.17 3.96 4.49
C PHE A 35 -10.12 2.78 4.29
N ASP A 36 -11.38 3.01 3.95
CA ASP A 36 -12.33 1.93 3.67
C ASP A 36 -11.89 1.09 2.46
N GLN A 37 -11.42 1.75 1.39
CA GLN A 37 -10.90 1.03 0.22
C GLN A 37 -9.62 0.26 0.55
N LEU A 38 -8.73 0.85 1.36
CA LEU A 38 -7.52 0.18 1.83
C LEU A 38 -7.87 -1.10 2.61
N VAL A 39 -8.77 -1.01 3.58
CA VAL A 39 -9.22 -2.17 4.37
C VAL A 39 -9.86 -3.22 3.46
N GLN A 40 -10.72 -2.81 2.52
CA GLN A 40 -11.33 -3.73 1.58
C GLN A 40 -10.28 -4.42 0.69
N SER A 41 -9.19 -3.73 0.31
CA SER A 41 -8.11 -4.32 -0.48
C SER A 41 -7.40 -5.47 0.25
N VAL A 42 -7.26 -5.37 1.57
CA VAL A 42 -6.70 -6.43 2.42
C VAL A 42 -7.69 -7.59 2.53
N VAL A 43 -8.96 -7.30 2.79
CA VAL A 43 -10.03 -8.31 2.92
C VAL A 43 -10.22 -9.10 1.62
N ASP A 44 -10.15 -8.43 0.47
CA ASP A 44 -10.27 -9.05 -0.86
C ASP A 44 -9.00 -9.81 -1.30
N GLY A 45 -7.91 -9.74 -0.52
CA GLY A 45 -6.63 -10.35 -0.88
C GLY A 45 -5.91 -9.67 -2.05
N LYS A 46 -6.26 -8.41 -2.36
CA LYS A 46 -5.61 -7.60 -3.41
C LYS A 46 -4.21 -7.14 -2.99
N CYS A 47 -3.97 -7.04 -1.68
CA CYS A 47 -2.67 -6.78 -1.09
C CYS A 47 -2.43 -7.76 0.07
N HIS A 48 -1.16 -7.89 0.48
CA HIS A 48 -0.78 -8.76 1.59
C HIS A 48 -0.58 -7.99 2.90
N GLN A 49 -0.31 -6.69 2.81
CA GLN A 49 -0.05 -5.79 3.93
C GLN A 49 -0.62 -4.40 3.58
N ALA A 50 -0.82 -3.57 4.60
CA ALA A 50 -1.20 -2.17 4.46
C ALA A 50 -0.58 -1.34 5.58
#